data_AF-N0E2D6-F1
#
_entry.id   AF-N0E2D6-F1
#
_cell.length_a   1.000
_cell.length_b   1.000
_cell.length_c   1.000
_cell.angle_alpha   90.00
_cell.angle_beta   90.00
_cell.angle_gamma   90.00
#
_symmetry.space_group_name_H-M   'P 1'
#
loop_
_entity.id
_entity.type
_entity.pdbx_description
1 polymer ?
#
loop_
_entity_poly.entity_id
_entity_poly.type
_entity_poly.pdbx_seq_one_letter_code
_entity_poly.pdbx_strand_id
1 'polypeptide(L)'
;MRVVIALGGNAMTSPDGSARPEDQIAAIHTAMAATADLIAAGHEVVVTHGNGPQVGNLLVKNELAAAVVPPVPLDWCGAQTQGTIGFTILDELEGALAERGCATPVAALVSRTRVDADDQGFTHPSKPIGRYVSAEAARTMIDHGQTWEDRGERGWRRLVASPEPREFLEAGTVRTLLSQGYAVVAAGGGGIPVVAGEHGRLHGVEAVIDKDLTACLLARSVDADVLVIATDVANAAVDWGTPTQRDLRSVTVAEMRAHAADGQFASGSMGPKVEAALRFVEAGGPRSAITSLDRIGEALEGRAGTVIANPSPAAGSA
;
A
#
# COMPACT_ATOMS: atom_id res chain seq x y z
N MET A 1 -4.42 -0.19 20.97
CA MET A 1 -3.43 -0.84 20.09
C MET A 1 -3.01 0.16 19.03
N ARG A 2 -1.78 0.05 18.55
CA ARG A 2 -1.28 0.76 17.38
C ARG A 2 -1.46 -0.10 16.13
N VAL A 3 -2.17 0.44 15.15
CA VAL A 3 -2.56 -0.28 13.94
C VAL A 3 -2.04 0.47 12.72
N VAL A 4 -1.33 -0.22 11.85
CA VAL A 4 -1.02 0.29 10.50
C VAL A 4 -1.96 -0.35 9.50
N ILE A 5 -2.69 0.46 8.75
CA ILE A 5 -3.65 0.02 7.75
C ILE A 5 -3.09 0.37 6.36
N ALA A 6 -2.79 -0.64 5.55
CA ALA A 6 -2.37 -0.49 4.16
C ALA A 6 -3.58 -0.60 3.23
N LEU A 7 -4.04 0.55 2.73
CA LEU A 7 -5.23 0.63 1.88
C LEU A 7 -4.94 0.18 0.44
N GLY A 8 -5.75 -0.78 -0.03
CA GLY A 8 -5.87 -1.33 -1.37
C GLY A 8 -6.10 -0.33 -2.51
N GLY A 9 -6.05 -0.80 -3.77
CA GLY A 9 -6.48 0.02 -4.91
C GLY A 9 -8.00 0.27 -4.92
N ASN A 10 -8.77 -0.69 -4.39
CA ASN A 10 -10.22 -0.61 -4.19
C ASN A 10 -10.65 0.46 -3.18
N ALA A 11 -9.76 0.89 -2.29
CA ALA A 11 -10.02 2.01 -1.38
C ALA A 11 -9.79 3.38 -2.05
N MET A 12 -9.26 3.39 -3.28
CA MET A 12 -8.75 4.59 -3.94
C MET A 12 -9.34 4.82 -5.34
N THR A 13 -10.12 3.87 -5.87
CA THR A 13 -10.62 3.89 -7.25
C THR A 13 -11.92 3.10 -7.33
N SER A 14 -12.82 3.51 -8.22
CA SER A 14 -14.08 2.80 -8.46
C SER A 14 -13.85 1.35 -8.93
N PRO A 15 -14.76 0.40 -8.60
CA PRO A 15 -14.72 -0.97 -9.11
C PRO A 15 -14.70 -1.09 -10.63
N ASP A 16 -15.28 -0.12 -11.36
CA ASP A 16 -15.30 -0.08 -12.82
C ASP A 16 -14.02 0.53 -13.44
N GLY A 17 -13.08 0.97 -12.60
CA GLY A 17 -11.83 1.59 -13.04
C GLY A 17 -11.96 3.04 -13.52
N SER A 18 -13.14 3.66 -13.36
CA SER A 18 -13.30 5.09 -13.57
C SER A 18 -12.40 5.88 -12.61
N ALA A 19 -11.88 6.99 -13.11
CA ALA A 19 -10.88 7.81 -12.42
C ALA A 19 -11.37 9.26 -12.25
N ARG A 20 -12.69 9.47 -12.11
CA ARG A 20 -13.21 10.80 -11.82
C ARG A 20 -12.95 11.12 -10.35
N PRO A 21 -12.73 12.41 -9.99
CA PRO A 21 -12.50 12.80 -8.61
C PRO A 21 -13.59 12.33 -7.65
N GLU A 22 -14.87 12.37 -8.08
CA GLU A 22 -16.02 12.01 -7.25
C GLU A 22 -16.01 10.52 -6.88
N ASP A 23 -15.57 9.66 -7.82
CA ASP A 23 -15.46 8.22 -7.59
C ASP A 23 -14.33 7.91 -6.60
N GLN A 24 -13.22 8.65 -6.68
CA GLN A 24 -12.11 8.52 -5.73
C GLN A 24 -12.51 9.00 -4.33
N ILE A 25 -13.21 10.13 -4.23
CA ILE A 25 -13.75 10.66 -2.97
C ILE A 25 -14.69 9.62 -2.34
N ALA A 26 -15.64 9.07 -3.10
CA ALA A 26 -16.57 8.06 -2.59
C ALA A 26 -15.86 6.80 -2.07
N ALA A 27 -14.83 6.32 -2.77
CA ALA A 27 -14.05 5.17 -2.33
C ALA A 27 -13.27 5.46 -1.02
N ILE A 28 -12.68 6.66 -0.92
CA ILE A 28 -11.96 7.09 0.28
C ILE A 28 -12.92 7.29 1.45
N HIS A 29 -14.11 7.88 1.22
CA HIS A 29 -15.16 8.02 2.23
C HIS A 29 -15.50 6.69 2.90
N THR A 30 -15.74 5.63 2.11
CA THR A 30 -16.00 4.28 2.66
C THR A 30 -14.83 3.77 3.49
N ALA A 31 -13.59 3.98 3.04
CA ALA A 31 -12.40 3.55 3.79
C ALA A 31 -12.20 4.34 5.08
N MET A 32 -12.49 5.63 5.06
CA MET A 32 -12.32 6.51 6.20
C MET A 32 -13.42 6.34 7.25
N ALA A 33 -14.64 5.96 6.85
CA ALA A 33 -15.67 5.53 7.79
C ALA A 33 -15.20 4.33 8.63
N ALA A 34 -14.67 3.29 7.99
CA ALA A 34 -14.13 2.12 8.70
C ALA A 34 -12.90 2.46 9.56
N THR A 35 -12.05 3.37 9.08
CA THR A 35 -10.89 3.85 9.84
C THR A 35 -11.31 4.66 11.07
N ALA A 36 -12.33 5.51 10.94
CA ALA A 36 -12.88 6.31 12.03
C ALA A 36 -13.51 5.43 13.12
N ASP A 37 -14.14 4.31 12.76
CA ASP A 37 -14.64 3.32 13.75
C ASP A 37 -13.51 2.79 14.65
N LEU A 38 -12.34 2.50 14.07
CA LEU A 38 -11.18 2.01 14.82
C LEU A 38 -10.61 3.08 15.76
N ILE A 39 -10.52 4.31 15.27
CA ILE A 39 -10.06 5.46 16.07
C ILE A 39 -11.04 5.72 17.22
N ALA A 40 -12.36 5.71 16.95
CA ALA A 40 -13.39 5.86 17.97
C ALA A 40 -13.38 4.72 19.01
N ALA A 41 -12.95 3.52 18.62
CA ALA A 41 -12.70 2.40 19.52
C ALA A 41 -11.40 2.53 20.35
N GLY A 42 -10.67 3.65 20.23
CA GLY A 42 -9.48 3.96 21.01
C GLY A 42 -8.19 3.37 20.46
N HIS A 43 -8.11 3.09 19.16
CA HIS A 43 -6.88 2.64 18.50
C HIS A 43 -6.04 3.83 17.99
N GLU A 44 -4.72 3.73 18.13
CA GLU A 44 -3.78 4.62 17.43
C GLU A 44 -3.64 4.12 16.00
N VAL A 45 -3.99 4.94 15.01
CA VAL A 45 -4.06 4.49 13.61
C VAL A 45 -3.08 5.25 12.72
N VAL A 46 -2.31 4.49 11.94
CA VAL A 46 -1.55 5.00 10.80
C VAL A 46 -2.13 4.40 9.52
N VAL A 47 -2.42 5.25 8.55
CA VAL A 47 -2.95 4.86 7.24
C VAL A 47 -1.85 5.01 6.19
N THR A 48 -1.63 3.97 5.40
CA THR A 48 -0.90 4.04 4.13
C THR A 48 -1.84 3.71 2.99
N HIS A 49 -1.47 4.08 1.77
CA HIS A 49 -2.31 3.83 0.60
C HIS A 49 -1.47 3.57 -0.65
N GLY A 50 -2.09 2.94 -1.65
CA GLY A 50 -1.52 2.86 -2.99
C GLY A 50 -1.76 4.12 -3.81
N ASN A 51 -1.07 4.25 -4.94
CA ASN A 51 -1.27 5.35 -5.88
C ASN A 51 -1.21 4.91 -7.37
N GLY A 52 -1.20 3.59 -7.66
CA GLY A 52 -0.90 3.07 -8.99
C GLY A 52 -1.74 3.65 -10.13
N PRO A 53 -3.09 3.70 -10.01
CA PRO A 53 -3.95 4.38 -10.98
C PRO A 53 -3.66 5.90 -11.06
N GLN A 54 -3.49 6.56 -9.91
CA GLN A 54 -3.33 8.01 -9.80
C GLN A 54 -2.01 8.49 -10.41
N VAL A 55 -0.89 7.84 -10.06
CA VAL A 55 0.43 8.18 -10.59
C VAL A 55 0.52 7.91 -12.08
N GLY A 56 -0.13 6.85 -12.56
CA GLY A 56 -0.23 6.58 -13.99
C GLY A 56 -1.06 7.63 -14.75
N ASN A 57 -2.15 8.13 -14.15
CA ASN A 57 -2.91 9.22 -14.73
C ASN A 57 -2.10 10.53 -14.78
N LEU A 58 -1.28 10.81 -13.77
CA LEU A 58 -0.36 11.95 -13.80
C LEU A 58 0.71 11.80 -14.90
N LEU A 59 1.26 10.61 -15.10
CA LEU A 59 2.19 10.37 -16.21
C LEU A 59 1.51 10.60 -17.58
N VAL A 60 0.31 10.08 -17.79
CA VAL A 60 -0.44 10.31 -19.04
C VAL A 60 -0.70 11.81 -19.24
N LYS A 61 -1.03 12.56 -18.18
CA LYS A 61 -1.19 14.02 -18.27
C LYS A 61 0.12 14.71 -18.65
N ASN A 62 1.25 14.30 -18.06
CA ASN A 62 2.58 14.81 -18.42
C ASN A 62 2.90 14.53 -19.88
N GLU A 63 2.64 13.32 -20.38
CA GLU A 63 2.87 12.93 -21.78
C GLU A 63 2.03 13.77 -22.75
N LEU A 64 0.73 13.96 -22.45
CA LEU A 64 -0.17 14.78 -23.27
C LEU A 64 0.21 16.26 -23.26
N ALA A 65 0.73 16.78 -22.15
CA ALA A 65 1.11 18.18 -21.99
C ALA A 65 2.54 18.50 -22.43
N ALA A 66 3.37 17.48 -22.74
CA ALA A 66 4.81 17.62 -22.96
C ALA A 66 5.20 18.65 -24.04
N ALA A 67 4.35 18.88 -25.04
CA ALA A 67 4.57 19.87 -26.08
C ALA A 67 4.36 21.33 -25.63
N VAL A 68 3.74 21.55 -24.47
CA VAL A 68 3.36 22.87 -23.93
C VAL A 68 4.06 23.15 -22.60
N VAL A 69 4.15 22.14 -21.73
CA VAL A 69 4.76 22.23 -20.40
C VAL A 69 5.72 21.05 -20.22
N PRO A 70 6.96 21.29 -19.73
CA PRO A 70 7.92 20.20 -19.51
C PRO A 70 7.35 19.14 -18.56
N PRO A 71 7.51 17.83 -18.88
CA PRO A 71 7.07 16.76 -17.99
C PRO A 71 7.90 16.75 -16.71
N VAL A 72 7.27 16.36 -15.60
CA VAL A 72 7.95 16.13 -14.32
C VAL A 72 8.29 14.63 -14.14
N PRO A 73 9.36 14.30 -13.40
CA PRO A 73 9.78 12.92 -13.21
C PRO A 73 8.81 12.12 -12.33
N LEU A 74 8.93 10.79 -12.36
CA LEU A 74 8.01 9.87 -11.67
C LEU A 74 7.99 10.05 -10.14
N ASP A 75 9.12 10.39 -9.52
CA ASP A 75 9.19 10.69 -8.08
C ASP A 75 8.37 11.94 -7.71
N TRP A 76 8.37 12.97 -8.57
CA TRP A 76 7.51 14.15 -8.42
C TRP A 76 6.03 13.81 -8.62
N CYS A 77 5.72 12.96 -9.60
CA CYS A 77 4.35 12.44 -9.76
C CYS A 77 3.92 11.68 -8.48
N GLY A 78 4.81 10.88 -7.88
CA GLY A 78 4.59 10.24 -6.59
C GLY A 78 4.27 11.24 -5.49
N ALA A 79 5.09 12.29 -5.34
CA ALA A 79 4.87 13.37 -4.39
C ALA A 79 3.51 14.08 -4.58
N GLN A 80 3.14 14.38 -5.82
CA GLN A 80 1.84 14.96 -6.17
C GLN A 80 0.68 14.05 -5.73
N THR A 81 0.79 12.74 -5.95
CA THR A 81 -0.26 11.80 -5.50
C THR A 81 -0.40 11.74 -3.99
N GLN A 82 0.68 11.90 -3.22
CA GLN A 82 0.59 11.99 -1.76
C GLN A 82 -0.17 13.25 -1.33
N GLY A 83 0.08 14.38 -2.00
CA GLY A 83 -0.65 15.62 -1.75
C GLY A 83 -2.15 15.47 -2.04
N THR A 84 -2.51 14.99 -3.24
CA THR A 84 -3.92 14.87 -3.63
C THR A 84 -4.66 13.82 -2.80
N ILE A 85 -4.10 12.62 -2.63
CA ILE A 85 -4.75 11.56 -1.86
C ILE A 85 -4.77 11.89 -0.37
N GLY A 86 -3.66 12.39 0.17
CA GLY A 86 -3.58 12.78 1.57
C GLY A 86 -4.59 13.87 1.91
N PHE A 87 -4.75 14.87 1.03
CA PHE A 87 -5.78 15.90 1.15
C PHE A 87 -7.19 15.28 1.20
N THR A 88 -7.55 14.40 0.26
CA THR A 88 -8.88 13.78 0.27
C THR A 88 -9.09 12.89 1.49
N ILE A 89 -8.07 12.16 1.95
CA ILE A 89 -8.16 11.37 3.17
C ILE A 89 -8.40 12.26 4.40
N LEU A 90 -7.75 13.43 4.48
CA LEU A 90 -7.98 14.38 5.58
C LEU A 90 -9.45 14.80 5.64
N ASP A 91 -10.00 15.28 4.53
CA ASP A 91 -11.40 15.74 4.46
C ASP A 91 -12.38 14.63 4.88
N GLU A 92 -12.22 13.43 4.32
CA GLU A 92 -13.13 12.31 4.57
C GLU A 92 -12.98 11.71 5.98
N LEU A 93 -11.76 11.63 6.51
CA LEU A 93 -11.52 11.08 7.84
C LEU A 93 -11.96 12.05 8.93
N GLU A 94 -11.65 13.34 8.80
CA GLU A 94 -12.08 14.36 9.76
C GLU A 94 -13.61 14.46 9.80
N GLY A 95 -14.29 14.39 8.64
CA GLY A 95 -15.74 14.30 8.56
C GLY A 95 -16.29 13.07 9.30
N ALA A 96 -15.76 11.88 8.99
CA ALA A 96 -16.20 10.63 9.61
C ALA A 96 -15.93 10.58 11.13
N LEU A 97 -14.85 11.21 11.61
CA LEU A 97 -14.55 11.36 13.03
C LEU A 97 -15.53 12.33 13.71
N ALA A 98 -15.85 13.45 13.07
CA ALA A 98 -16.80 14.43 13.60
C ALA A 98 -18.21 13.83 13.78
N GLU A 99 -18.68 13.02 12.82
CA GLU A 99 -19.95 12.28 12.93
C GLU A 99 -20.00 11.32 14.14
N ARG A 100 -18.83 10.81 14.56
CA ARG A 100 -18.66 9.95 15.73
C ARG A 100 -18.40 10.72 17.02
N GLY A 101 -18.39 12.06 16.97
CA GLY A 101 -18.03 12.91 18.11
C GLY A 101 -16.57 12.75 18.53
N CYS A 102 -15.70 12.29 17.63
CA CYS A 102 -14.29 12.08 17.88
C CYS A 102 -13.48 13.31 17.43
N ALA A 103 -12.68 13.86 18.33
CA ALA A 103 -11.85 15.04 18.06
C ALA A 103 -10.37 14.70 17.76
N THR A 104 -10.09 13.45 17.39
CA THR A 104 -8.73 13.01 17.02
C THR A 104 -8.23 13.84 15.83
N PRO A 105 -7.12 14.58 15.98
CA PRO A 105 -6.57 15.34 14.87
C PRO A 105 -5.94 14.39 13.84
N VAL A 106 -6.00 14.76 12.57
CA VAL A 106 -5.43 13.97 11.47
C VAL A 106 -4.28 14.73 10.82
N ALA A 107 -3.22 14.03 10.42
CA ALA A 107 -2.10 14.62 9.69
C ALA A 107 -1.72 13.75 8.49
N ALA A 108 -1.60 14.38 7.31
CA ALA A 108 -1.05 13.72 6.12
C ALA A 108 0.37 14.21 5.85
N LEU A 109 1.30 13.26 5.69
CA LEU A 109 2.74 13.54 5.54
C LEU A 109 3.22 13.28 4.12
N VAL A 110 3.92 14.28 3.55
CA VAL A 110 4.85 14.00 2.47
C VAL A 110 5.95 13.09 3.00
N SER A 111 6.05 11.91 2.41
CA SER A 111 6.80 10.78 2.93
C SER A 111 7.81 10.27 1.91
N ARG A 112 9.03 9.99 2.36
CA ARG A 112 10.15 9.50 1.55
C ARG A 112 10.59 8.13 2.02
N THR A 113 10.90 7.27 1.06
CA THR A 113 11.39 5.92 1.32
C THR A 113 12.74 5.75 0.65
N ARG A 114 13.77 5.47 1.46
CA ARG A 114 15.11 5.19 0.96
C ARG A 114 15.12 3.83 0.29
N VAL A 115 15.76 3.76 -0.86
CA VAL A 115 16.07 2.53 -1.61
C VAL A 115 17.57 2.50 -1.93
N ASP A 116 18.08 1.35 -2.34
CA ASP A 116 19.49 1.23 -2.74
C ASP A 116 19.65 1.62 -4.22
N ALA A 117 20.70 2.36 -4.56
CA ALA A 117 20.90 2.87 -5.92
C ALA A 117 21.23 1.77 -6.94
N ASP A 118 21.69 0.60 -6.48
CA ASP A 118 22.04 -0.58 -7.26
C ASP A 118 20.99 -1.71 -7.16
N ASP A 119 19.79 -1.40 -6.66
CA ASP A 119 18.69 -2.36 -6.59
C ASP A 119 18.30 -2.90 -7.98
N GLN A 120 18.19 -4.22 -8.10
CA GLN A 120 17.86 -4.89 -9.37
C GLN A 120 16.47 -4.50 -9.91
N GLY A 121 15.58 -4.00 -9.06
CA GLY A 121 14.28 -3.45 -9.43
C GLY A 121 14.36 -2.25 -10.38
N PHE A 122 15.52 -1.58 -10.48
CA PHE A 122 15.77 -0.56 -11.50
C PHE A 122 16.02 -1.15 -12.90
N THR A 123 16.67 -2.31 -12.98
CA THR A 123 16.98 -2.97 -14.26
C THR A 123 15.91 -3.97 -14.69
N HIS A 124 15.03 -4.38 -13.76
CA HIS A 124 13.90 -5.28 -14.02
C HIS A 124 12.56 -4.67 -13.55
N PRO A 125 11.99 -3.74 -14.35
CA PRO A 125 10.70 -3.12 -14.03
C PRO A 125 9.61 -4.18 -13.84
N SER A 126 8.92 -4.10 -12.71
CA SER A 126 7.91 -5.10 -12.31
C SER A 126 6.61 -4.46 -11.80
N LYS A 127 6.62 -3.18 -11.42
CA LYS A 127 5.43 -2.53 -10.85
C LYS A 127 4.50 -2.04 -11.95
N PRO A 128 3.27 -2.57 -12.04
CA PRO A 128 2.31 -2.08 -13.01
C PRO A 128 1.68 -0.75 -12.56
N ILE A 129 1.66 0.24 -13.45
CA ILE A 129 1.05 1.56 -13.20
C ILE A 129 0.10 1.98 -14.32
N GLY A 130 -0.80 2.91 -14.00
CA GLY A 130 -1.74 3.49 -14.97
C GLY A 130 -2.79 2.50 -15.51
N ARG A 131 -3.45 2.97 -16.57
CA ARG A 131 -4.54 2.26 -17.26
C ARG A 131 -4.02 1.18 -18.21
N TYR A 132 -4.92 0.26 -18.56
CA TYR A 132 -4.69 -0.66 -19.65
C TYR A 132 -4.78 0.05 -21.00
N VAL A 133 -3.97 -0.40 -21.97
CA VAL A 133 -3.97 0.11 -23.35
C VAL A 133 -3.98 -1.03 -24.36
N SER A 134 -4.26 -0.70 -25.63
CA SER A 134 -4.17 -1.66 -26.73
C SER A 134 -2.72 -2.08 -27.00
N ALA A 135 -2.53 -3.24 -27.63
CA ALA A 135 -1.21 -3.71 -28.06
C ALA A 135 -0.51 -2.71 -29.00
N GLU A 136 -1.27 -2.04 -29.87
CA GLU A 136 -0.75 -1.01 -30.78
C GLU A 136 -0.21 0.23 -30.03
N ALA A 137 -0.97 0.71 -29.04
CA ALA A 137 -0.54 1.83 -28.21
C ALA A 137 0.69 1.47 -27.35
N ALA A 138 0.71 0.26 -26.77
CA ALA A 138 1.86 -0.22 -26.01
C ALA A 138 3.11 -0.36 -26.89
N ARG A 139 2.98 -0.90 -28.12
CA ARG A 139 4.10 -1.06 -29.05
C ARG A 139 4.79 0.27 -29.37
N THR A 140 4.00 1.32 -29.63
CA THR A 140 4.55 2.67 -29.86
C THR A 140 5.40 3.13 -28.68
N MET A 141 4.95 2.88 -27.44
CA MET A 141 5.68 3.28 -26.24
C MET A 141 6.90 2.38 -25.93
N ILE A 142 6.83 1.10 -26.29
CA ILE A 142 7.97 0.17 -26.22
C ILE A 142 9.10 0.64 -27.15
N ASP A 143 8.76 1.11 -28.36
CA ASP A 143 9.74 1.65 -29.31
C ASP A 143 10.43 2.92 -28.76
N HIS A 144 9.79 3.62 -27.82
CA HIS A 144 10.36 4.75 -27.07
C HIS A 144 11.06 4.34 -25.75
N GLY A 145 11.32 3.05 -25.54
CA GLY A 145 12.09 2.53 -24.40
C GLY A 145 11.29 2.29 -23.13
N GLN A 146 9.94 2.37 -23.17
CA GLN A 146 9.12 2.00 -22.02
C GLN A 146 8.96 0.48 -21.90
N THR A 147 8.83 -0.03 -20.69
CA THR A 147 8.52 -1.45 -20.45
C THR A 147 7.02 -1.65 -20.28
N TRP A 148 6.45 -2.59 -21.03
CA TRP A 148 5.03 -2.93 -20.99
C TRP A 148 4.83 -4.44 -20.98
N GLU A 149 3.76 -4.90 -20.36
CA GLU A 149 3.43 -6.32 -20.24
C GLU A 149 1.98 -6.59 -20.69
N ASP A 150 1.80 -7.67 -21.45
CA ASP A 150 0.50 -8.15 -21.88
C ASP A 150 -0.26 -8.79 -20.71
N ARG A 151 -1.50 -8.33 -20.46
CA ARG A 151 -2.40 -8.87 -19.43
C ARG A 151 -3.63 -9.55 -20.06
N GLY A 152 -3.49 -10.05 -21.27
CA GLY A 152 -4.51 -10.78 -22.01
C GLY A 152 -5.67 -9.89 -22.42
N GLU A 153 -6.91 -10.32 -22.16
CA GLU A 153 -8.12 -9.59 -22.53
C GLU A 153 -8.21 -8.18 -21.92
N ARG A 154 -7.51 -7.95 -20.79
CA ARG A 154 -7.46 -6.63 -20.16
C ARG A 154 -6.62 -5.63 -20.95
N GLY A 155 -5.75 -6.08 -21.84
CA GLY A 155 -4.80 -5.26 -22.59
C GLY A 155 -3.42 -5.16 -21.92
N TRP A 156 -2.62 -4.20 -22.37
CA TRP A 156 -1.23 -4.02 -21.94
C TRP A 156 -1.12 -3.01 -20.81
N ARG A 157 -0.16 -3.22 -19.90
CA ARG A 157 0.07 -2.32 -18.76
C ARG A 157 1.54 -1.91 -18.65
N ARG A 158 1.80 -0.63 -18.36
CA ARG A 158 3.15 -0.09 -18.20
C ARG A 158 3.76 -0.62 -16.92
N LEU A 159 5.01 -1.08 -17.00
CA LEU A 159 5.84 -1.46 -15.86
C LEU A 159 6.89 -0.37 -15.59
N VAL A 160 7.11 -0.09 -14.32
CA VAL A 160 8.18 0.81 -13.84
C VAL A 160 9.04 0.13 -12.79
N ALA A 161 10.18 0.74 -12.50
CA ALA A 161 11.10 0.28 -11.48
C ALA A 161 10.40 0.15 -10.12
N SER A 162 10.71 -0.92 -9.41
CA SER A 162 10.10 -1.28 -8.12
C SER A 162 11.15 -1.78 -7.12
N PRO A 163 12.10 -0.92 -6.72
CA PRO A 163 13.15 -1.30 -5.80
C PRO A 163 12.61 -1.62 -4.40
N GLU A 164 13.38 -2.39 -3.63
CA GLU A 164 13.03 -2.80 -2.27
C GLU A 164 13.10 -1.61 -1.30
N PRO A 165 12.03 -1.34 -0.51
CA PRO A 165 12.07 -0.30 0.50
C PRO A 165 13.07 -0.64 1.61
N ARG A 166 14.03 0.24 1.85
CA ARG A 166 15.06 0.05 2.89
C ARG A 166 14.77 0.80 4.18
N GLU A 167 14.30 2.03 4.06
CA GLU A 167 14.10 2.89 5.22
C GLU A 167 12.97 3.89 4.99
N PHE A 168 12.05 4.01 5.96
CA PHE A 168 11.03 5.05 5.97
C PHE A 168 11.54 6.25 6.77
N LEU A 169 11.84 7.36 6.08
CA LEU A 169 12.63 8.45 6.66
C LEU A 169 11.86 9.27 7.71
N GLU A 170 10.54 9.38 7.57
CA GLU A 170 9.70 10.16 8.47
C GLU A 170 9.18 9.36 9.68
N ALA A 171 9.76 8.17 9.98
CA ALA A 171 9.30 7.33 11.09
C ALA A 171 9.26 8.07 12.44
N GLY A 172 10.29 8.90 12.70
CA GLY A 172 10.34 9.73 13.91
C GLY A 172 9.21 10.76 13.99
N THR A 173 8.86 11.37 12.87
CA THR A 173 7.72 12.31 12.77
C THR A 173 6.40 11.60 13.04
N VAL A 174 6.20 10.42 12.43
CA VAL A 174 4.99 9.61 12.66
C VAL A 174 4.86 9.25 14.15
N ARG A 175 5.92 8.74 14.79
CA ARG A 175 5.90 8.43 16.23
C ARG A 175 5.60 9.66 17.08
N THR A 176 6.14 10.82 16.72
CA THR A 176 5.88 12.08 17.43
C THR A 176 4.40 12.45 17.36
N LEU A 177 3.81 12.41 16.16
CA LEU A 177 2.40 12.73 15.96
C LEU A 177 1.47 11.73 16.68
N LEU A 178 1.76 10.44 16.58
CA LEU A 178 1.02 9.40 17.32
C LEU A 178 1.04 9.68 18.83
N SER A 179 2.21 10.05 19.39
CA SER A 179 2.32 10.39 20.82
C SER A 179 1.51 11.63 21.24
N GLN A 180 1.15 12.48 20.28
CA GLN A 180 0.28 13.65 20.48
C GLN A 180 -1.19 13.34 20.19
N GLY A 181 -1.52 12.06 19.95
CA GLY A 181 -2.89 11.60 19.71
C GLY A 181 -3.39 11.81 18.28
N TYR A 182 -2.50 12.04 17.31
CA TYR A 182 -2.89 12.16 15.90
C TYR A 182 -3.16 10.79 15.27
N ALA A 183 -4.16 10.73 14.38
CA ALA A 183 -4.17 9.74 13.31
C ALA A 183 -3.26 10.24 12.17
N VAL A 184 -2.44 9.36 11.61
CA VAL A 184 -1.40 9.77 10.65
C VAL A 184 -1.56 9.06 9.31
N VAL A 185 -1.61 9.81 8.22
CA VAL A 185 -1.53 9.32 6.85
C VAL A 185 -0.10 9.48 6.36
N ALA A 186 0.54 8.38 5.97
CA ALA A 186 1.95 8.38 5.59
C ALA A 186 2.24 7.32 4.52
N ALA A 187 3.45 7.37 3.95
CA ALA A 187 3.92 6.41 2.95
C ALA A 187 2.97 6.26 1.74
N GLY A 188 2.29 7.33 1.34
CA GLY A 188 1.37 7.31 0.20
C GLY A 188 2.09 6.86 -1.08
N GLY A 189 1.56 5.82 -1.73
CA GLY A 189 2.19 5.21 -2.90
C GLY A 189 3.45 4.39 -2.61
N GLY A 190 3.73 4.04 -1.35
CA GLY A 190 5.01 3.44 -0.94
C GLY A 190 6.08 4.48 -0.56
N GLY A 191 5.73 5.77 -0.52
CA GLY A 191 6.68 6.86 -0.28
C GLY A 191 7.42 7.28 -1.54
N ILE A 192 7.95 8.51 -1.55
CA ILE A 192 8.76 9.03 -2.64
C ILE A 192 10.11 8.30 -2.60
N PRO A 193 10.47 7.53 -3.64
CA PRO A 193 11.76 6.82 -3.68
C PRO A 193 12.92 7.81 -3.70
N VAL A 194 13.86 7.63 -2.77
CA VAL A 194 15.08 8.43 -2.69
C VAL A 194 16.30 7.54 -2.52
N VAL A 195 17.43 7.97 -3.07
CA VAL A 195 18.74 7.33 -2.86
C VAL A 195 19.73 8.32 -2.24
N ALA A 196 20.72 7.80 -1.51
CA ALA A 196 21.81 8.61 -1.01
C ALA A 196 22.77 8.96 -2.15
N GLY A 197 22.96 10.26 -2.39
CA GLY A 197 23.99 10.78 -3.28
C GLY A 197 25.27 11.12 -2.53
N GLU A 198 26.12 11.93 -3.16
CA GLU A 198 27.35 12.43 -2.55
C GLU A 198 27.10 13.13 -1.22
N HIS A 199 27.99 12.92 -0.26
CA HIS A 199 27.93 13.53 1.09
C HIS A 199 26.62 13.25 1.85
N GLY A 200 25.90 12.17 1.50
CA GLY A 200 24.65 11.78 2.17
C GLY A 200 23.43 12.60 1.75
N ARG A 201 23.54 13.46 0.74
CA ARG A 201 22.39 14.22 0.23
C ARG A 201 21.43 13.28 -0.49
N LEU A 202 20.18 13.23 -0.04
CA LEU A 202 19.13 12.46 -0.68
C LEU A 202 18.64 13.16 -1.95
N HIS A 203 18.35 12.38 -2.99
CA HIS A 203 17.65 12.84 -4.18
C HIS A 203 16.64 11.79 -4.64
N GLY A 204 15.57 12.24 -5.29
CA GLY A 204 14.53 11.38 -5.82
C GLY A 204 15.01 10.59 -7.04
N VAL A 205 14.42 9.40 -7.23
CA VAL A 205 14.71 8.51 -8.36
C VAL A 205 13.41 8.00 -8.95
N GLU A 206 13.36 7.78 -10.27
CA GLU A 206 12.12 7.40 -10.93
C GLU A 206 11.75 5.92 -10.68
N ALA A 207 10.92 5.68 -9.67
CA ALA A 207 10.41 4.36 -9.32
C ALA A 207 9.05 4.46 -8.62
N VAL A 208 8.37 3.31 -8.48
CA VAL A 208 7.21 3.17 -7.60
C VAL A 208 7.45 1.99 -6.68
N ILE A 209 7.54 2.26 -5.39
CA ILE A 209 7.83 1.25 -4.37
C ILE A 209 6.58 0.44 -4.07
N ASP A 210 6.75 -0.83 -3.69
CA ASP A 210 5.63 -1.60 -3.20
C ASP A 210 5.09 -1.04 -1.87
N LYS A 211 3.83 -0.61 -1.91
CA LYS A 211 3.15 -0.01 -0.75
C LYS A 211 2.98 -0.98 0.41
N ASP A 212 2.79 -2.28 0.15
CA ASP A 212 2.49 -3.26 1.19
C ASP A 212 3.82 -3.58 1.92
N LEU A 213 4.92 -3.72 1.19
CA LEU A 213 6.28 -3.82 1.77
C LEU A 213 6.66 -2.55 2.55
N THR A 214 6.33 -1.37 2.03
CA THR A 214 6.56 -0.10 2.75
C THR A 214 5.70 0.00 4.00
N ALA A 215 4.44 -0.46 3.96
CA ALA A 215 3.57 -0.51 5.13
C ALA A 215 4.13 -1.44 6.20
N CYS A 216 4.70 -2.59 5.82
CA CYS A 216 5.45 -3.46 6.73
C CYS A 216 6.63 -2.73 7.36
N LEU A 217 7.45 -2.04 6.57
CA LEU A 217 8.58 -1.25 7.07
C LEU A 217 8.14 -0.16 8.05
N LEU A 218 7.08 0.58 7.71
CA LEU A 218 6.50 1.62 8.55
C LEU A 218 5.95 1.02 9.86
N ALA A 219 5.17 -0.06 9.78
CA ALA A 219 4.59 -0.73 10.95
C ALA A 219 5.66 -1.17 11.95
N ARG A 220 6.77 -1.71 11.46
CA ARG A 220 7.94 -2.02 12.30
C ARG A 220 8.57 -0.76 12.90
N SER A 221 8.71 0.29 12.09
CA SER A 221 9.38 1.54 12.50
C SER A 221 8.59 2.34 13.54
N VAL A 222 7.29 2.05 13.69
CA VAL A 222 6.41 2.70 14.67
C VAL A 222 5.94 1.77 15.77
N ASP A 223 6.54 0.58 15.89
CA ASP A 223 6.18 -0.42 16.91
C ASP A 223 4.68 -0.75 16.90
N ALA A 224 4.12 -1.00 15.72
CA ALA A 224 2.72 -1.34 15.58
C ALA A 224 2.40 -2.71 16.22
N ASP A 225 1.22 -2.83 16.83
CA ASP A 225 0.72 -4.11 17.34
C ASP A 225 0.18 -4.99 16.20
N VAL A 226 -0.38 -4.35 15.17
CA VAL A 226 -1.01 -5.03 14.04
C VAL A 226 -0.73 -4.29 12.73
N LEU A 227 -0.27 -5.02 11.72
CA LEU A 227 -0.30 -4.60 10.32
C LEU A 227 -1.55 -5.19 9.65
N VAL A 228 -2.44 -4.34 9.15
CA VAL A 228 -3.61 -4.74 8.36
C VAL A 228 -3.38 -4.37 6.90
N ILE A 229 -3.49 -5.33 6.00
CA ILE A 229 -3.49 -5.10 4.55
C ILE A 229 -4.93 -5.22 4.06
N ALA A 230 -5.54 -4.08 3.75
CA ALA A 230 -6.91 -4.01 3.26
C ALA A 230 -6.95 -4.22 1.74
N THR A 231 -7.76 -5.18 1.29
CA THR A 231 -7.92 -5.54 -0.12
C THR A 231 -9.40 -5.71 -0.49
N ASP A 232 -9.68 -6.20 -1.69
CA ASP A 232 -10.99 -6.47 -2.27
C ASP A 232 -11.57 -7.87 -1.92
N VAL A 233 -10.78 -8.72 -1.27
CA VAL A 233 -11.19 -10.05 -0.82
C VAL A 233 -11.20 -10.15 0.70
N ALA A 234 -12.10 -10.96 1.25
CA ALA A 234 -12.23 -11.16 2.68
C ALA A 234 -11.03 -11.91 3.29
N ASN A 235 -10.40 -12.80 2.53
CA ASN A 235 -9.33 -13.69 2.98
C ASN A 235 -8.32 -13.94 1.86
N ALA A 236 -7.06 -14.21 2.20
CA ALA A 236 -6.16 -14.93 1.31
C ALA A 236 -6.63 -16.39 1.22
N ALA A 237 -6.48 -17.00 0.05
CA ALA A 237 -6.93 -18.36 -0.22
C ALA A 237 -5.84 -19.17 -0.92
N VAL A 238 -5.89 -20.48 -0.70
CA VAL A 238 -5.13 -21.47 -1.48
C VAL A 238 -6.04 -22.11 -2.53
N ASP A 239 -5.44 -22.70 -3.54
CA ASP A 239 -6.07 -23.29 -4.72
C ASP A 239 -7.04 -22.32 -5.41
N TRP A 240 -6.63 -21.05 -5.47
CA TRP A 240 -7.44 -19.95 -6.00
C TRP A 240 -7.96 -20.21 -7.40
N GLY A 241 -9.26 -19.96 -7.62
CA GLY A 241 -9.92 -20.15 -8.90
C GLY A 241 -10.18 -21.61 -9.26
N THR A 242 -9.93 -22.56 -8.35
CA THR A 242 -10.20 -23.99 -8.56
C THR A 242 -11.37 -24.48 -7.68
N PRO A 243 -11.94 -25.66 -7.96
CA PRO A 243 -12.96 -26.26 -7.10
C PRO A 243 -12.51 -26.58 -5.67
N THR A 244 -11.20 -26.65 -5.40
CA THR A 244 -10.65 -26.93 -4.06
C THR A 244 -10.25 -25.66 -3.31
N GLN A 245 -10.57 -24.48 -3.86
CA GLN A 245 -10.27 -23.20 -3.24
C GLN A 245 -10.70 -23.15 -1.77
N ARG A 246 -9.79 -22.70 -0.91
CA ARG A 246 -10.05 -22.60 0.53
C ARG A 246 -9.45 -21.34 1.12
N ASP A 247 -10.28 -20.61 1.86
CA ASP A 247 -9.86 -19.42 2.59
C ASP A 247 -8.96 -19.79 3.78
N LEU A 248 -7.89 -19.03 3.93
CA LEU A 248 -7.01 -19.06 5.09
C LEU A 248 -7.57 -18.11 6.15
N ARG A 249 -7.75 -18.62 7.38
CA ARG A 249 -8.17 -17.84 8.55
C ARG A 249 -6.96 -17.57 9.43
N SER A 250 -6.90 -18.18 10.62
CA SER A 250 -5.70 -18.13 11.45
C SER A 250 -4.66 -19.10 10.90
N VAL A 251 -3.48 -18.58 10.57
CA VAL A 251 -2.34 -19.36 10.07
C VAL A 251 -1.07 -18.94 10.78
N THR A 252 -0.16 -19.87 10.99
CA THR A 252 1.19 -19.58 11.47
C THR A 252 2.06 -19.04 10.34
N VAL A 253 3.16 -18.36 10.70
CA VAL A 253 4.18 -17.95 9.73
C VAL A 253 4.69 -19.14 8.92
N ALA A 254 4.93 -20.29 9.56
CA ALA A 254 5.45 -21.49 8.89
C ALA A 254 4.48 -22.03 7.83
N GLU A 255 3.18 -22.15 8.17
CA GLU A 255 2.14 -22.59 7.22
C GLU A 255 2.01 -21.62 6.04
N MET A 256 2.00 -20.32 6.32
CA MET A 256 1.85 -19.30 5.30
C MET A 256 3.07 -19.23 4.36
N ARG A 257 4.29 -19.41 4.90
CA ARG A 257 5.52 -19.56 4.11
C ARG A 257 5.48 -20.80 3.21
N ALA A 258 4.98 -21.93 3.71
CA ALA A 258 4.82 -23.15 2.92
C ALA A 258 3.87 -22.92 1.74
N HIS A 259 2.70 -22.33 1.97
CA HIS A 259 1.77 -21.97 0.90
C HIS A 259 2.38 -21.01 -0.11
N ALA A 260 3.15 -20.01 0.34
CA ALA A 260 3.84 -19.09 -0.56
C ALA A 260 4.91 -19.80 -1.41
N ALA A 261 5.68 -20.73 -0.83
CA ALA A 261 6.66 -21.54 -1.54
C ALA A 261 6.02 -22.50 -2.56
N ASP A 262 4.82 -22.99 -2.29
CA ASP A 262 4.01 -23.79 -3.20
C ASP A 262 3.40 -22.97 -4.37
N GLY A 263 3.67 -21.66 -4.44
CA GLY A 263 3.20 -20.79 -5.51
C GLY A 263 1.71 -20.44 -5.43
N GLN A 264 1.10 -20.58 -4.25
CA GLN A 264 -0.34 -20.36 -4.04
C GLN A 264 -0.79 -18.89 -4.23
N PHE A 265 0.15 -17.94 -4.17
CA PHE A 265 -0.15 -16.50 -4.20
C PHE A 265 0.47 -15.81 -5.43
N ALA A 266 -0.38 -15.24 -6.28
CA ALA A 266 0.05 -14.58 -7.51
C ALA A 266 0.90 -13.32 -7.24
N SER A 267 2.03 -13.18 -7.94
CA SER A 267 3.04 -12.12 -7.75
C SER A 267 2.54 -10.69 -8.02
N GLY A 268 1.47 -10.54 -8.80
CA GLY A 268 0.88 -9.23 -9.13
C GLY A 268 -0.25 -8.76 -8.20
N SER A 269 -0.65 -9.58 -7.22
CA SER A 269 -1.78 -9.28 -6.34
C SER A 269 -1.55 -9.74 -4.90
N MET A 270 -1.79 -11.01 -4.60
CA MET A 270 -1.77 -11.54 -3.23
C MET A 270 -0.35 -11.82 -2.73
N GLY A 271 0.58 -12.18 -3.61
CA GLY A 271 1.96 -12.51 -3.24
C GLY A 271 2.66 -11.40 -2.43
N PRO A 272 2.72 -10.15 -2.91
CA PRO A 272 3.33 -9.05 -2.16
C PRO A 272 2.64 -8.76 -0.81
N LYS A 273 1.32 -9.00 -0.73
CA LYS A 273 0.54 -8.83 0.52
C LYS A 273 0.95 -9.86 1.56
N VAL A 274 1.01 -11.12 1.15
CA VAL A 274 1.45 -12.22 1.99
C VAL A 274 2.89 -11.99 2.43
N GLU A 275 3.77 -11.58 1.51
CA GLU A 275 5.17 -11.29 1.84
C GLU A 275 5.30 -10.16 2.88
N ALA A 276 4.61 -9.04 2.70
CA ALA A 276 4.61 -7.94 3.65
C ALA A 276 4.07 -8.36 5.04
N ALA A 277 2.98 -9.13 5.06
CA ALA A 277 2.36 -9.62 6.27
C ALA A 277 3.29 -10.60 7.04
N LEU A 278 3.96 -11.50 6.32
CA LEU A 278 4.95 -12.43 6.88
C LEU A 278 6.16 -11.68 7.44
N ARG A 279 6.76 -10.76 6.66
CA ARG A 279 7.93 -9.98 7.09
C ARG A 279 7.66 -9.17 8.35
N PHE A 280 6.45 -8.64 8.52
CA PHE A 280 6.08 -7.92 9.73
C PHE A 280 6.14 -8.83 10.97
N VAL A 281 5.54 -10.01 10.89
CA VAL A 281 5.46 -10.97 12.01
C VAL A 281 6.82 -11.61 12.30
N GLU A 282 7.58 -11.97 11.25
CA GLU A 282 8.94 -12.51 11.37
C GLU A 282 9.92 -11.53 12.01
N ALA A 283 9.71 -10.23 11.77
CA ALA A 283 10.52 -9.18 12.38
C ALA A 283 10.10 -8.84 13.83
N GLY A 284 9.22 -9.64 14.44
CA GLY A 284 8.78 -9.48 15.83
C GLY A 284 7.45 -8.76 16.01
N GLY A 285 6.76 -8.38 14.93
CA GLY A 285 5.41 -7.86 14.98
C GLY A 285 4.44 -8.91 15.57
N PRO A 286 3.50 -8.54 16.47
CA PRO A 286 2.64 -9.52 17.14
C PRO A 286 1.77 -10.34 16.19
N ARG A 287 1.15 -9.68 15.21
CA ARG A 287 0.32 -10.32 14.18
C ARG A 287 0.07 -9.39 12.99
N SER A 288 -0.26 -9.97 11.85
CA SER A 288 -0.76 -9.24 10.68
C SER A 288 -2.09 -9.82 10.21
N ALA A 289 -2.85 -9.03 9.46
CA ALA A 289 -4.12 -9.45 8.89
C ALA A 289 -4.25 -9.01 7.43
N ILE A 290 -4.81 -9.89 6.59
CA ILE A 290 -5.23 -9.58 5.22
C ILE A 290 -6.75 -9.73 5.17
N THR A 291 -7.47 -8.66 4.85
CA THR A 291 -8.94 -8.66 4.90
C THR A 291 -9.54 -7.60 3.97
N SER A 292 -10.86 -7.65 3.79
CA SER A 292 -11.62 -6.59 3.16
C SER A 292 -11.80 -5.39 4.08
N LEU A 293 -11.98 -4.21 3.49
CA LEU A 293 -12.07 -2.91 4.16
C LEU A 293 -13.17 -2.84 5.23
N ASP A 294 -14.33 -3.42 4.94
CA ASP A 294 -15.50 -3.50 5.82
C ASP A 294 -15.31 -4.43 7.03
N ARG A 295 -14.26 -5.26 7.01
CA ARG A 295 -13.98 -6.26 8.04
C ARG A 295 -12.73 -5.98 8.87
N ILE A 296 -12.14 -4.78 8.76
CA ILE A 296 -10.91 -4.44 9.49
C ILE A 296 -11.10 -4.56 11.00
N GLY A 297 -12.20 -4.03 11.56
CA GLY A 297 -12.48 -4.13 13.00
C GLY A 297 -12.55 -5.59 13.48
N GLU A 298 -13.27 -6.44 12.75
CA GLU A 298 -13.35 -7.87 13.05
C GLU A 298 -11.99 -8.59 12.92
N ALA A 299 -11.16 -8.18 11.97
CA ALA A 299 -9.83 -8.75 11.76
C ALA A 299 -8.87 -8.37 12.89
N LEU A 300 -8.97 -7.16 13.46
CA LEU A 300 -8.25 -6.78 14.67
C LEU A 300 -8.68 -7.62 15.88
N GLU A 301 -9.87 -8.19 15.90
CA GLU A 301 -10.29 -9.12 16.95
C GLU A 301 -9.97 -10.58 16.62
N GLY A 302 -9.38 -10.85 15.47
CA GLY A 302 -9.10 -12.22 14.99
C GLY A 302 -10.34 -12.99 14.52
N ARG A 303 -11.46 -12.29 14.27
CA ARG A 303 -12.75 -12.88 13.87
C ARG A 303 -12.97 -12.87 12.35
N ALA A 304 -12.16 -12.11 11.62
CA ALA A 304 -12.20 -11.98 10.17
C ALA A 304 -10.81 -11.98 9.54
N GLY A 305 -10.76 -12.12 8.23
CA GLY A 305 -9.50 -12.06 7.51
C GLY A 305 -8.65 -13.31 7.65
N THR A 306 -7.52 -13.28 6.93
CA THR A 306 -6.40 -14.17 7.17
C THR A 306 -5.51 -13.51 8.21
N VAL A 307 -5.40 -14.12 9.40
CA VAL A 307 -4.58 -13.63 10.49
C VAL A 307 -3.31 -14.47 10.56
N ILE A 308 -2.18 -13.82 10.40
CA ILE A 308 -0.87 -14.44 10.50
C ILE A 308 -0.26 -14.02 11.84
N ALA A 309 0.10 -15.00 12.66
CA ALA A 309 0.78 -14.76 13.93
C ALA A 309 1.80 -15.87 14.21
N ASN A 310 2.82 -15.57 15.00
CA ASN A 310 3.64 -16.64 15.59
C ASN A 310 2.80 -17.37 16.65
N PRO A 311 3.00 -18.69 16.82
CA PRO A 311 2.44 -19.38 17.97
C PRO A 311 2.93 -18.65 19.23
N SER A 312 2.01 -18.29 20.13
CA SER A 312 2.40 -17.74 21.44
C SER A 312 3.46 -18.66 22.02
N PRO A 313 4.58 -18.14 22.57
CA PRO A 313 5.49 -18.98 23.30
C PRO A 313 4.63 -19.73 24.31
N ALA A 314 4.63 -21.08 24.22
CA ALA A 314 3.90 -21.90 25.15
C ALA A 314 4.26 -21.38 26.54
N ALA A 315 3.26 -21.07 27.37
CA ALA A 315 3.47 -20.77 28.77
C ALA A 315 4.15 -22.02 29.37
N GLY A 316 5.48 -22.00 29.39
CA GLY A 316 6.31 -23.18 29.41
C GLY A 316 7.36 -23.02 30.49
N SER A 317 6.98 -23.52 31.66
CA SER A 317 7.80 -23.97 32.79
C SER A 317 8.71 -22.96 33.50
N ALA A 318 8.21 -22.58 34.69
CA ALA A 318 8.92 -22.24 35.93
C ALA A 318 9.78 -20.96 35.97
#